data_AF-A0A1F9G1N9-F1
#
_entry.id   AF-A0A1F9G1N9-F1
#
_cell.length_a   1.000
_cell.length_b   1.000
_cell.length_c   1.000
_cell.angle_alpha   90.00
_cell.angle_beta   90.00
_cell.angle_gamma   90.00
#
_symmetry.space_group_name_H-M   'P 1'
#
loop_
_entity.id
_entity.type
_entity.pdbx_description
1 polymer ?
#
loop_
_entity_poly.entity_id
_entity_poly.type
_entity_poly.pdbx_seq_one_letter_code
_entity_poly.pdbx_strand_id
1 'polypeptide(L)'
;MAGTTGTKARANAIVTALLGGGAGAFDVADDPAATDGFAVEAEVVRRSAQTTVVLVSLTPAELFDGPSGFLCRDLADGSALAQAPDSTGVQCDRRTSQGFAQLDILWAVDNSTSMNDEQEQVGLAAAAMRTRLESATVEYRVAAVTSGFYDPRGQASGCTNLACGETTQNQCRAFTNDLDRFASWFQQDADGNGVDDVPWLGAGGVCNQPREEIAHGARLLLSDPAQGTVSFLPTQAAPDDVHVHQDGHLLLVFLGDADDQFYDNAGAAAGIDALEAFYRALPVASFQLGGIICPVGQTCGETQRTPHVLRALLQRFGGIEGSLRDLNAIGPTVGAILDQALVNVSPYVLDKYPITSTVKVAMAADSTVGACDTGDVPRSREHGFDVDSTTRTLAFFGDCRPDPAQLGSLIAISYRTWIDQSPVPDPPVPGCQVCASCTGVERCDLDACACVCDGELSCAAGYRWDAGVCGCVCDAGSLACDETHVADEGACACLCPANCNDACDPSSELCQASTCICRPILGG
;
A
#
# COMPACT_ATOMS: atom_id res chain seq x y z
N MET A 1 16.11 4.02 -17.92
CA MET A 1 17.51 3.66 -18.28
C MET A 1 17.63 3.62 -19.80
N ALA A 2 17.93 4.74 -20.47
CA ALA A 2 18.21 4.72 -21.91
C ALA A 2 19.54 3.98 -22.16
N GLY A 3 19.56 2.97 -23.04
CA GLY A 3 20.77 2.19 -23.28
C GLY A 3 20.66 1.22 -24.45
N THR A 4 21.78 1.07 -25.18
CA THR A 4 22.02 0.22 -26.36
C THR A 4 21.94 -1.30 -26.08
N THR A 5 21.06 -1.73 -25.17
CA THR A 5 20.96 -3.11 -24.70
C THR A 5 19.57 -3.63 -25.05
N GLY A 6 19.50 -4.78 -25.71
CA GLY A 6 18.21 -5.42 -25.96
C GLY A 6 17.64 -6.12 -24.72
N THR A 7 16.37 -6.52 -24.82
CA THR A 7 15.61 -7.13 -23.72
C THR A 7 16.26 -8.41 -23.21
N LYS A 8 16.73 -9.28 -24.11
CA LYS A 8 17.35 -10.56 -23.73
C LYS A 8 18.69 -10.34 -23.02
N ALA A 9 19.50 -9.41 -23.50
CA ALA A 9 20.75 -9.02 -22.86
C ALA A 9 20.51 -8.42 -21.47
N ARG A 10 19.46 -7.60 -21.31
CA ARG A 10 19.06 -7.05 -20.01
C ARG A 10 18.57 -8.14 -19.05
N ALA A 11 17.74 -9.07 -19.53
CA ALA A 11 17.27 -10.21 -18.75
C ALA A 11 18.44 -11.06 -18.25
N ASN A 12 19.40 -11.37 -19.13
CA ASN A 12 20.61 -12.11 -18.76
C ASN A 12 21.42 -11.38 -17.68
N ALA A 13 21.53 -10.04 -17.76
CA ALA A 13 22.24 -9.25 -16.75
C ALA A 13 21.54 -9.30 -15.38
N ILE A 14 20.21 -9.19 -15.34
CA ILE A 14 19.42 -9.29 -14.11
C ILE A 14 19.55 -10.70 -13.50
N VAL A 15 19.35 -11.75 -14.30
CA VAL A 15 19.49 -13.14 -13.85
C VAL A 15 20.90 -13.40 -13.33
N THR A 16 21.93 -12.91 -14.02
CA THR A 16 23.32 -13.05 -13.56
C THR A 16 23.58 -12.31 -12.26
N ALA A 17 22.98 -11.13 -12.06
CA ALA A 17 23.11 -10.38 -10.81
C ALA A 17 22.41 -11.08 -9.63
N LEU A 18 21.27 -11.73 -9.88
CA LEU A 18 20.49 -12.42 -8.85
C LEU A 18 21.01 -13.82 -8.51
N LEU A 19 21.39 -14.61 -9.52
CA LEU A 19 21.71 -16.04 -9.37
C LEU A 19 23.19 -16.37 -9.61
N GLY A 20 23.99 -15.38 -10.02
CA GLY A 20 25.36 -15.60 -10.49
C GLY A 20 25.43 -16.14 -11.93
N GLY A 21 26.64 -16.38 -12.42
CA GLY A 21 26.85 -16.97 -13.75
C GLY A 21 26.43 -18.45 -13.79
N GLY A 22 25.73 -18.87 -14.84
CA GLY A 22 25.43 -20.28 -15.11
C GLY A 22 23.94 -20.68 -15.12
N ALA A 23 23.01 -19.76 -14.84
CA ALA A 23 21.56 -20.00 -14.82
C ALA A 23 20.90 -20.18 -16.22
N GLY A 24 21.70 -20.44 -17.27
CA GLY A 24 21.27 -20.32 -18.67
C GLY A 24 21.19 -18.86 -19.10
N ALA A 25 21.35 -18.61 -20.40
CA ALA A 25 21.29 -17.27 -20.98
C ALA A 25 20.48 -17.30 -22.27
N PHE A 26 19.65 -16.29 -22.48
CA PHE A 26 18.98 -16.06 -23.75
C PHE A 26 20.00 -15.73 -24.84
N ASP A 27 19.76 -16.22 -26.06
CA ASP A 27 20.55 -15.84 -27.24
C ASP A 27 20.27 -14.39 -27.64
N VAL A 28 21.32 -13.58 -27.63
CA VAL A 28 21.27 -12.13 -27.90
C VAL A 28 21.57 -11.77 -29.35
N ALA A 29 21.71 -12.75 -30.27
CA ALA A 29 22.01 -12.48 -31.68
C ALA A 29 20.97 -11.59 -32.37
N ASP A 30 19.69 -11.78 -32.04
CA ASP A 30 18.54 -11.01 -32.56
C ASP A 30 17.84 -10.28 -31.39
N ASP A 31 18.55 -9.39 -30.71
CA ASP A 31 18.06 -8.65 -29.54
C ASP A 31 18.11 -7.14 -29.80
N PRO A 32 17.08 -6.55 -30.42
CA PRO A 32 17.06 -5.13 -30.73
C PRO A 32 17.14 -4.31 -29.45
N ALA A 33 17.92 -3.23 -29.48
CA ALA A 33 18.08 -2.35 -28.33
C ALA A 33 16.77 -1.65 -27.99
N ALA A 34 16.45 -1.58 -26.69
CA ALA A 34 15.37 -0.72 -26.21
C ALA A 34 15.84 0.74 -26.19
N THR A 35 15.13 1.64 -26.85
CA THR A 35 15.56 3.04 -26.95
C THR A 35 15.23 3.83 -25.71
N ASP A 36 14.11 3.50 -25.05
CA ASP A 36 13.56 4.29 -23.94
C ASP A 36 13.71 3.56 -22.58
N GLY A 37 14.41 2.43 -22.59
CA GLY A 37 14.66 1.59 -21.41
C GLY A 37 13.62 0.48 -21.27
N PHE A 38 13.32 0.09 -20.03
CA PHE A 38 12.48 -1.07 -19.75
C PHE A 38 11.46 -0.76 -18.65
N ALA A 39 10.22 -1.16 -18.89
CA ALA A 39 9.28 -1.46 -17.82
C ALA A 39 9.67 -2.82 -17.22
N VAL A 40 9.76 -2.85 -15.89
CA VAL A 40 10.10 -4.06 -15.12
C VAL A 40 9.00 -4.29 -14.11
N GLU A 41 8.35 -5.44 -14.20
CA GLU A 41 7.48 -5.92 -13.13
C GLU A 41 8.12 -7.18 -12.56
N ALA A 42 8.14 -7.28 -11.23
CA ALA A 42 8.67 -8.44 -10.56
C ALA A 42 7.79 -8.83 -9.39
N GLU A 43 7.62 -10.13 -9.20
CA GLU A 43 7.01 -10.69 -8.02
C GLU A 43 7.94 -11.73 -7.43
N VAL A 44 8.00 -11.69 -6.10
CA VAL A 44 8.82 -12.57 -5.29
C VAL A 44 7.89 -13.39 -4.45
N VAL A 45 7.67 -14.64 -4.84
CA VAL A 45 6.83 -15.56 -4.08
C VAL A 45 7.72 -16.44 -3.23
N ARG A 46 7.66 -16.22 -1.91
CA ARG A 46 8.23 -17.15 -0.94
C ARG A 46 7.36 -18.40 -0.91
N ARG A 47 7.77 -19.43 -1.64
CA ARG A 47 7.08 -20.72 -1.70
C ARG A 47 7.23 -21.48 -0.39
N SER A 48 8.35 -21.30 0.30
CA SER A 48 8.62 -21.93 1.58
C SER A 48 9.75 -21.23 2.35
N ALA A 49 10.16 -21.84 3.46
CA ALA A 49 11.36 -21.46 4.20
C ALA A 49 12.66 -21.55 3.37
N GLN A 50 12.66 -22.30 2.27
CA GLN A 50 13.86 -22.62 1.46
C GLN A 50 13.78 -22.16 0.02
N THR A 51 12.57 -21.90 -0.49
CA THR A 51 12.36 -21.65 -1.90
C THR A 51 11.67 -20.31 -2.08
N THR A 52 12.33 -19.43 -2.83
CA THR A 52 11.73 -18.20 -3.34
C THR A 52 11.72 -18.31 -4.85
N VAL A 53 10.55 -18.08 -5.45
CA VAL A 53 10.41 -17.96 -6.89
C VAL A 53 10.31 -16.49 -7.23
N VAL A 54 11.21 -16.02 -8.09
CA VAL A 54 11.21 -14.64 -8.59
C VAL A 54 10.77 -14.67 -10.04
N LEU A 55 9.64 -14.03 -10.34
CA LEU A 55 9.17 -13.82 -11.69
C LEU A 55 9.46 -12.38 -12.04
N VAL A 56 10.13 -12.17 -13.17
CA VAL A 56 10.44 -10.84 -13.67
C VAL A 56 9.97 -10.77 -15.11
N SER A 57 9.07 -9.83 -15.39
CA SER A 57 8.73 -9.44 -16.75
C SER A 57 9.55 -8.20 -17.13
N LEU A 58 10.05 -8.19 -18.37
CA LEU A 58 10.86 -7.11 -18.92
C LEU A 58 10.29 -6.75 -20.28
N THR A 59 9.83 -5.51 -20.40
CA THR A 59 9.25 -5.00 -21.65
C THR A 59 9.95 -3.70 -22.02
N PRO A 60 10.44 -3.54 -23.26
CA PRO A 60 10.91 -2.24 -23.74
C PRO A 60 9.87 -1.16 -23.47
N ALA A 61 10.27 -0.04 -22.87
CA ALA A 61 9.33 0.98 -22.42
C ALA A 61 8.46 1.51 -23.57
N GLU A 62 9.03 1.61 -24.78
CA GLU A 62 8.34 2.00 -26.01
C GLU A 62 7.26 1.00 -26.49
N LEU A 63 7.26 -0.22 -25.96
CA LEU A 63 6.27 -1.27 -26.26
C LEU A 63 5.34 -1.56 -25.08
N PHE A 64 5.55 -0.91 -23.93
CA PHE A 64 4.73 -1.11 -22.75
C PHE A 64 3.46 -0.25 -22.85
N ASP A 65 2.35 -0.89 -23.17
CA ASP A 65 1.02 -0.34 -23.37
C ASP A 65 -0.03 -1.11 -22.56
N GLY A 66 -1.32 -0.78 -22.71
CA GLY A 66 -2.41 -1.46 -21.98
C GLY A 66 -2.36 -2.98 -22.15
N PRO A 67 -2.47 -3.53 -23.38
CA PRO A 67 -2.43 -4.97 -23.63
C PRO A 67 -1.17 -5.67 -23.12
N SER A 68 0.03 -5.12 -23.37
CA SER A 68 1.28 -5.74 -22.90
C SER A 68 1.44 -5.63 -21.39
N GLY A 69 0.98 -4.56 -20.76
CA GLY A 69 0.96 -4.40 -19.30
C GLY A 69 0.14 -5.47 -18.60
N PHE A 70 -1.05 -5.80 -19.13
CA PHE A 70 -1.84 -6.92 -18.59
C PHE A 70 -1.13 -8.27 -18.74
N LEU A 71 -0.48 -8.53 -19.87
CA LEU A 71 0.25 -9.79 -20.09
C LEU A 71 1.48 -9.90 -19.21
N CYS A 72 2.22 -8.79 -19.03
CA CYS A 72 3.37 -8.72 -18.14
C CYS A 72 2.96 -8.99 -16.70
N ARG A 73 1.86 -8.39 -16.27
CA ARG A 73 1.30 -8.61 -14.95
C ARG A 73 0.82 -10.04 -14.79
N ASP A 74 0.00 -10.55 -15.69
CA ASP A 74 -0.46 -11.95 -15.63
C ASP A 74 0.68 -12.95 -15.58
N LEU A 75 1.80 -12.66 -16.23
CA LEU A 75 2.99 -13.50 -16.12
C LEU A 75 3.63 -13.36 -14.74
N ALA A 76 3.77 -12.14 -14.24
CA ALA A 76 4.51 -11.79 -13.04
C ALA A 76 3.66 -11.71 -11.77
N ASP A 77 2.39 -12.11 -11.76
CA ASP A 77 1.47 -11.98 -10.63
C ASP A 77 1.16 -13.31 -9.93
N GLY A 78 2.00 -14.30 -10.21
CA GLY A 78 1.99 -15.61 -9.57
C GLY A 78 1.07 -16.59 -10.27
N SER A 79 0.29 -16.15 -11.25
CA SER A 79 -0.61 -17.04 -12.00
C SER A 79 0.14 -18.13 -12.77
N ALA A 80 1.44 -17.95 -13.03
CA ALA A 80 2.32 -18.89 -13.72
C ALA A 80 3.09 -19.86 -12.78
N LEU A 81 2.81 -19.90 -11.48
CA LEU A 81 3.65 -20.58 -10.48
C LEU A 81 3.35 -22.07 -10.21
N ALA A 82 2.48 -22.71 -10.98
CA ALA A 82 2.10 -24.11 -10.73
C ALA A 82 3.29 -25.09 -10.72
N GLN A 83 3.17 -26.12 -9.90
CA GLN A 83 4.06 -27.28 -9.87
C GLN A 83 3.52 -28.41 -10.76
N ALA A 84 4.40 -29.36 -11.12
CA ALA A 84 4.05 -30.48 -11.98
C ALA A 84 2.82 -31.32 -11.53
N PRO A 85 2.56 -31.56 -10.22
CA PRO A 85 1.37 -32.29 -9.83
C PRO A 85 0.12 -31.39 -9.70
N ASP A 86 0.27 -30.06 -9.71
CA ASP A 86 -0.86 -29.16 -9.49
C ASP A 86 -1.88 -29.28 -10.60
N SER A 87 -3.15 -29.09 -10.23
CA SER A 87 -4.26 -29.03 -11.18
C SER A 87 -4.97 -27.69 -11.09
N THR A 88 -5.91 -27.45 -12.00
CA THR A 88 -6.73 -26.23 -11.97
C THR A 88 -8.13 -26.53 -11.44
N GLY A 89 -8.62 -25.69 -10.54
CA GLY A 89 -10.03 -25.60 -10.15
C GLY A 89 -10.80 -24.55 -10.94
N VAL A 90 -12.13 -24.61 -10.88
CA VAL A 90 -13.03 -23.56 -11.40
C VAL A 90 -13.68 -22.86 -10.22
N GLN A 91 -13.73 -21.54 -10.25
CA GLN A 91 -14.38 -20.69 -9.26
C GLN A 91 -15.33 -19.73 -9.97
N CYS A 92 -16.48 -19.45 -9.34
CA CYS A 92 -17.43 -18.46 -9.82
C CYS A 92 -17.97 -17.69 -8.61
N ASP A 93 -17.51 -16.47 -8.44
CA ASP A 93 -17.94 -15.59 -7.37
C ASP A 93 -19.15 -14.81 -7.85
N ARG A 94 -20.20 -14.77 -7.03
CA ARG A 94 -21.35 -13.91 -7.25
C ARG A 94 -21.29 -12.78 -6.24
N ARG A 95 -21.24 -11.56 -6.76
CA ARG A 95 -21.24 -10.32 -5.99
C ARG A 95 -22.44 -9.47 -6.40
N THR A 96 -22.71 -8.45 -5.61
CA THR A 96 -23.69 -7.41 -5.96
C THR A 96 -22.96 -6.08 -6.08
N SER A 97 -23.38 -5.24 -7.02
CA SER A 97 -22.83 -3.89 -7.15
C SER A 97 -22.97 -3.13 -5.84
N GLN A 98 -21.88 -2.50 -5.43
CA GLN A 98 -21.79 -1.65 -4.25
C GLN A 98 -21.60 -0.19 -4.66
N GLY A 99 -21.82 0.72 -3.71
CA GLY A 99 -21.52 2.14 -3.89
C GLY A 99 -20.03 2.37 -4.11
N PHE A 100 -19.68 3.57 -4.55
CA PHE A 100 -18.30 3.96 -4.76
C PHE A 100 -17.58 4.12 -3.42
N ALA A 101 -16.32 3.70 -3.38
CA ALA A 101 -15.48 3.84 -2.20
C ALA A 101 -15.05 5.31 -2.03
N GLN A 102 -15.00 5.80 -0.80
CA GLN A 102 -14.48 7.15 -0.50
C GLN A 102 -12.95 7.12 -0.50
N LEU A 103 -12.32 7.91 -1.37
CA LEU A 103 -10.87 8.02 -1.50
C LEU A 103 -10.41 9.46 -1.24
N ASP A 104 -9.72 9.64 -0.12
CA ASP A 104 -9.03 10.88 0.21
C ASP A 104 -7.58 10.79 -0.28
N ILE A 105 -7.14 11.78 -1.06
CA ILE A 105 -5.78 11.83 -1.60
C ILE A 105 -5.08 13.04 -1.00
N LEU A 106 -4.04 12.82 -0.22
CA LEU A 106 -3.20 13.87 0.35
C LEU A 106 -1.86 13.91 -0.39
N TRP A 107 -1.51 15.07 -0.93
CA TRP A 107 -0.19 15.33 -1.49
C TRP A 107 0.70 16.00 -0.45
N ALA A 108 1.85 15.43 -0.16
CA ALA A 108 2.88 16.05 0.66
C ALA A 108 4.03 16.50 -0.24
N VAL A 109 4.16 17.81 -0.40
CA VAL A 109 4.92 18.44 -1.49
C VAL A 109 6.07 19.26 -0.97
N ASP A 110 7.24 19.05 -1.53
CA ASP A 110 8.36 19.94 -1.32
C ASP A 110 8.15 21.26 -2.05
N ASN A 111 8.13 22.35 -1.28
CA ASN A 111 7.95 23.72 -1.78
C ASN A 111 9.27 24.51 -1.92
N SER A 112 10.41 23.80 -1.96
CA SER A 112 11.72 24.35 -2.27
C SER A 112 11.80 24.92 -3.69
N THR A 113 12.70 25.87 -3.92
CA THR A 113 12.85 26.54 -5.24
C THR A 113 13.28 25.58 -6.36
N SER A 114 13.98 24.49 -6.03
CA SER A 114 14.43 23.50 -7.01
C SER A 114 13.29 22.68 -7.61
N MET A 115 12.13 22.64 -6.96
CA MET A 115 10.98 21.79 -7.34
C MET A 115 10.04 22.41 -8.38
N ASN A 116 10.40 23.55 -8.99
CA ASN A 116 9.48 24.29 -9.86
C ASN A 116 9.03 23.46 -11.08
N ASP A 117 9.99 22.85 -11.79
CA ASP A 117 9.72 22.09 -13.00
C ASP A 117 8.95 20.79 -12.67
N GLU A 118 9.29 20.14 -11.57
CA GLU A 118 8.65 18.91 -11.08
C GLU A 118 7.21 19.15 -10.64
N GLN A 119 6.95 20.25 -9.91
CA GLN A 119 5.60 20.68 -9.58
C GLN A 119 4.80 20.94 -10.87
N GLU A 120 5.37 21.69 -11.83
CA GLU A 120 4.69 21.96 -13.11
C GLU A 120 4.26 20.66 -13.82
N GLN A 121 5.11 19.62 -13.83
CA GLN A 121 4.74 18.33 -14.39
C GLN A 121 3.58 17.64 -13.66
N VAL A 122 3.48 17.76 -12.34
CA VAL A 122 2.31 17.27 -11.58
C VAL A 122 1.06 18.06 -11.96
N GLY A 123 1.17 19.38 -12.12
CA GLY A 123 0.09 20.22 -12.64
C GLY A 123 -0.39 19.77 -14.02
N LEU A 124 0.53 19.46 -14.94
CA LEU A 124 0.22 18.93 -16.28
C LEU A 124 -0.41 17.52 -16.22
N ALA A 125 -0.03 16.70 -15.24
CA ALA A 125 -0.59 15.37 -15.04
C ALA A 125 -2.05 15.38 -14.54
N ALA A 126 -2.55 16.52 -14.03
CA ALA A 126 -3.89 16.63 -13.44
C ALA A 126 -5.02 16.23 -14.42
N ALA A 127 -4.88 16.53 -15.72
CA ALA A 127 -5.84 16.10 -16.73
C ALA A 127 -5.92 14.56 -16.83
N ALA A 128 -4.78 13.88 -16.77
CA ALA A 128 -4.72 12.42 -16.79
C ALA A 128 -5.17 11.81 -15.45
N MET A 129 -4.95 12.50 -14.33
CA MET A 129 -5.53 12.12 -13.03
C MET A 129 -7.05 12.20 -13.07
N ARG A 130 -7.60 13.27 -13.65
CA ARG A 130 -9.04 13.46 -13.83
C ARG A 130 -9.67 12.32 -14.60
N THR A 131 -9.13 12.00 -15.77
CA THR A 131 -9.64 10.87 -16.57
C THR A 131 -9.66 9.57 -15.75
N ARG A 132 -8.59 9.27 -14.99
CA ARG A 132 -8.54 8.06 -14.15
C ARG A 132 -9.56 8.08 -13.03
N LEU A 133 -9.59 9.13 -12.23
CA LEU A 133 -10.47 9.24 -11.07
C LEU A 133 -11.95 9.29 -11.48
N GLU A 134 -12.31 10.02 -12.53
CA GLU A 134 -13.67 10.05 -13.08
C GLU A 134 -14.05 8.74 -13.80
N SER A 135 -13.07 7.93 -14.21
CA SER A 135 -13.31 6.61 -14.78
C SER A 135 -13.51 5.51 -13.72
N ALA A 136 -13.08 5.70 -12.48
CA ALA A 136 -13.09 4.63 -11.47
C ALA A 136 -14.36 4.60 -10.59
N THR A 137 -14.50 3.53 -9.79
CA THR A 137 -15.60 3.34 -8.82
C THR A 137 -15.30 3.98 -7.47
N VAL A 138 -14.88 5.24 -7.48
CA VAL A 138 -14.53 5.99 -6.26
C VAL A 138 -15.20 7.36 -6.23
N GLU A 139 -15.52 7.82 -5.04
CA GLU A 139 -15.76 9.23 -4.76
C GLU A 139 -14.45 9.78 -4.19
N TYR A 140 -13.84 10.73 -4.90
CA TYR A 140 -12.51 11.21 -4.55
C TYR A 140 -12.51 12.67 -4.14
N ARG A 141 -11.51 13.02 -3.34
CA ARG A 141 -11.11 14.40 -3.09
C ARG A 141 -9.63 14.48 -2.82
N VAL A 142 -9.02 15.58 -3.24
CA VAL A 142 -7.59 15.82 -3.18
C VAL A 142 -7.30 17.00 -2.27
N ALA A 143 -6.25 16.88 -1.47
CA ALA A 143 -5.70 17.92 -0.60
C ALA A 143 -4.19 17.95 -0.75
N ALA A 144 -3.55 19.00 -0.23
CA ALA A 144 -2.10 19.12 -0.23
C ALA A 144 -1.57 19.70 1.07
N VAL A 145 -0.33 19.38 1.39
CA VAL A 145 0.47 19.94 2.48
C VAL A 145 1.89 20.11 1.98
N THR A 146 2.57 21.18 2.37
CA THR A 146 3.94 21.42 1.94
C THR A 146 4.97 21.08 3.00
N SER A 147 6.23 20.91 2.58
CA SER A 147 7.36 20.59 3.46
C SER A 147 7.62 21.63 4.55
N GLY A 148 7.17 22.89 4.38
CA GLY A 148 7.21 23.88 5.45
C GLY A 148 6.05 23.88 6.45
N PHE A 149 5.11 22.94 6.37
CA PHE A 149 4.11 22.72 7.42
C PHE A 149 4.71 22.04 8.68
N TYR A 150 6.01 22.21 8.95
CA TYR A 150 6.69 21.59 10.09
C TYR A 150 6.53 22.36 11.41
N ASP A 151 6.12 23.63 11.35
CA ASP A 151 5.99 24.50 12.52
C ASP A 151 4.78 25.43 12.39
N PRO A 152 3.54 24.89 12.46
CA PRO A 152 2.32 25.68 12.37
C PRO A 152 2.12 26.50 13.66
N ARG A 153 2.92 27.56 13.88
CA ARG A 153 2.78 28.40 15.08
C ARG A 153 1.53 29.28 15.01
N GLY A 154 0.53 28.93 15.81
CA GLY A 154 -0.33 29.90 16.49
C GLY A 154 -1.44 30.58 15.69
N GLN A 155 -1.93 30.03 14.58
CA GLN A 155 -3.12 30.55 13.91
C GLN A 155 -4.13 29.47 13.51
N ALA A 156 -5.38 29.71 13.91
CA ALA A 156 -6.56 28.88 13.68
C ALA A 156 -7.21 29.11 12.31
N SER A 157 -6.48 29.67 11.34
CA SER A 157 -7.02 30.11 10.04
C SER A 157 -7.06 29.00 8.99
N GLY A 158 -7.28 27.73 9.37
CA GLY A 158 -7.54 26.64 8.42
C GLY A 158 -6.44 26.41 7.37
N CYS A 159 -6.64 25.42 6.50
CA CYS A 159 -5.91 25.42 5.24
C CYS A 159 -6.44 26.58 4.38
N THR A 160 -5.55 27.37 3.77
CA THR A 160 -5.97 28.50 2.93
C THR A 160 -5.74 28.21 1.46
N ASN A 161 -6.55 28.85 0.63
CA ASN A 161 -6.39 28.85 -0.83
C ASN A 161 -5.60 30.07 -1.32
N LEU A 162 -5.00 30.84 -0.41
CA LEU A 162 -4.33 32.08 -0.76
C LEU A 162 -2.93 31.80 -1.30
N ALA A 163 -2.44 32.74 -2.10
CA ALA A 163 -1.14 32.62 -2.69
C ALA A 163 -0.04 32.59 -1.64
N CYS A 164 1.03 31.94 -2.05
CA CYS A 164 2.32 32.04 -1.44
C CYS A 164 2.66 33.48 -0.97
N GLY A 165 2.66 33.75 0.35
CA GLY A 165 3.03 35.07 0.90
C GLY A 165 2.33 35.54 2.17
N GLU A 166 1.24 34.90 2.60
CA GLU A 166 0.67 35.16 3.93
C GLU A 166 1.49 34.44 5.02
N THR A 167 2.33 35.20 5.73
CA THR A 167 3.14 34.84 6.91
C THR A 167 3.33 33.34 7.20
N THR A 168 4.03 32.56 6.36
CA THR A 168 4.54 31.18 6.64
C THR A 168 3.58 30.13 7.24
N GLN A 169 2.31 30.46 7.48
CA GLN A 169 1.40 29.77 8.40
C GLN A 169 0.30 28.99 7.67
N ASN A 170 0.22 29.11 6.34
CA ASN A 170 -0.87 28.57 5.52
C ASN A 170 -0.38 27.57 4.45
N GLN A 171 0.32 26.52 4.89
CA GLN A 171 1.05 25.56 4.06
C GLN A 171 0.30 24.26 3.76
N CYS A 172 -1.02 24.33 3.71
CA CYS A 172 -1.89 23.23 3.28
C CYS A 172 -3.05 23.73 2.42
N ARG A 173 -3.67 22.81 1.69
CA ARG A 173 -4.85 22.99 0.84
C ARG A 173 -5.92 22.02 1.31
N ALA A 174 -7.11 22.57 1.57
CA ALA A 174 -8.28 21.79 1.94
C ALA A 174 -8.70 20.84 0.81
N PHE A 175 -9.40 19.78 1.16
CA PHE A 175 -9.93 18.80 0.22
C PHE A 175 -10.85 19.45 -0.82
N THR A 176 -10.67 19.06 -2.07
CA THR A 176 -11.54 19.43 -3.18
C THR A 176 -11.67 18.29 -4.17
N ASN A 177 -12.79 18.22 -4.89
CA ASN A 177 -12.96 17.34 -6.05
C ASN A 177 -12.70 18.08 -7.38
N ASP A 178 -12.41 19.39 -7.32
CA ASP A 178 -12.07 20.21 -8.48
C ASP A 178 -10.60 20.03 -8.85
N LEU A 179 -10.36 19.25 -9.90
CA LEU A 179 -9.00 18.96 -10.37
C LEU A 179 -8.36 20.10 -11.16
N ASP A 180 -9.12 21.11 -11.61
CA ASP A 180 -8.53 22.33 -12.18
C ASP A 180 -7.97 23.19 -11.04
N ARG A 181 -8.71 23.28 -9.93
CA ARG A 181 -8.19 23.88 -8.70
C ARG A 181 -6.96 23.14 -8.19
N PHE A 182 -6.97 21.81 -8.16
CA PHE A 182 -5.77 21.03 -7.82
C PHE A 182 -4.58 21.33 -8.74
N ALA A 183 -4.79 21.33 -10.07
CA ALA A 183 -3.73 21.63 -11.03
C ALA A 183 -3.10 23.01 -10.78
N SER A 184 -3.93 24.01 -10.46
CA SER A 184 -3.48 25.37 -10.17
C SER A 184 -2.59 25.47 -8.92
N TRP A 185 -2.58 24.48 -8.02
CA TRP A 185 -1.68 24.44 -6.87
C TRP A 185 -0.23 24.20 -7.27
N PHE A 186 0.01 23.65 -8.46
CA PHE A 186 1.34 23.29 -8.94
C PHE A 186 1.86 24.17 -10.07
N GLN A 187 1.11 25.23 -10.44
CA GLN A 187 1.47 26.13 -11.53
C GLN A 187 1.74 27.53 -10.98
N GLN A 188 2.97 28.01 -11.16
CA GLN A 188 3.36 29.37 -10.82
C GLN A 188 2.73 30.33 -11.83
N ASP A 189 1.77 31.16 -11.38
CA ASP A 189 1.09 32.24 -12.15
C ASP A 189 1.01 32.00 -13.67
N ALA A 190 0.14 31.07 -14.08
CA ALA A 190 -0.13 30.77 -15.49
C ALA A 190 -0.61 32.00 -16.30
N ASP A 191 -1.09 33.05 -15.64
CA ASP A 191 -1.69 34.23 -16.26
C ASP A 191 -0.75 35.45 -16.33
N GLY A 192 0.44 35.39 -15.73
CA GLY A 192 1.46 36.43 -15.79
C GLY A 192 1.01 37.80 -15.24
N ASN A 193 -0.04 37.82 -14.42
CA ASN A 193 -0.69 39.05 -13.96
C ASN A 193 -0.19 39.52 -12.59
N GLY A 194 0.75 38.80 -11.97
CA GLY A 194 1.52 39.29 -10.83
C GLY A 194 0.67 39.88 -9.71
N VAL A 195 -0.19 39.08 -9.06
CA VAL A 195 -0.81 39.44 -7.78
C VAL A 195 -1.17 38.17 -6.98
N ASP A 196 -0.93 38.25 -5.67
CA ASP A 196 -1.36 37.53 -4.46
C ASP A 196 -2.56 36.52 -4.43
N ASP A 197 -3.10 36.03 -5.57
CA ASP A 197 -4.32 35.18 -5.61
C ASP A 197 -4.17 33.78 -6.28
N VAL A 198 -2.97 33.38 -6.69
CA VAL A 198 -2.75 32.02 -7.26
C VAL A 198 -2.57 31.01 -6.13
N PRO A 199 -3.37 29.93 -6.01
CA PRO A 199 -3.30 28.95 -4.91
C PRO A 199 -2.06 28.03 -4.97
N TRP A 200 -1.01 28.47 -5.67
CA TRP A 200 0.26 27.80 -5.86
C TRP A 200 0.94 27.45 -4.53
N LEU A 201 1.43 26.21 -4.39
CA LEU A 201 2.11 25.70 -3.19
C LEU A 201 3.47 26.38 -2.97
N GLY A 202 4.07 26.89 -4.05
CA GLY A 202 5.35 27.56 -4.02
C GLY A 202 6.49 26.62 -4.36
N ALA A 203 7.39 27.09 -5.20
CA ALA A 203 8.76 26.65 -5.37
C ALA A 203 9.58 27.95 -5.42
N GLY A 204 9.84 28.54 -4.23
CA GLY A 204 10.65 29.76 -4.13
C GLY A 204 9.96 31.01 -3.57
N GLY A 205 10.72 32.12 -3.56
CA GLY A 205 10.28 33.40 -3.02
C GLY A 205 9.96 33.36 -1.52
N VAL A 206 8.84 33.97 -1.12
CA VAL A 206 8.34 33.98 0.28
C VAL A 206 7.81 32.63 0.76
N CYS A 207 7.67 31.64 -0.13
CA CYS A 207 7.31 30.25 0.23
C CYS A 207 8.46 29.29 0.24
N ASN A 208 9.66 29.74 -0.11
CA ASN A 208 10.82 28.88 0.01
C ASN A 208 11.04 28.55 1.48
N GLN A 209 11.10 27.27 1.79
CA GLN A 209 11.35 26.81 3.15
C GLN A 209 12.78 26.31 3.25
N PRO A 210 13.47 26.61 4.36
CA PRO A 210 14.85 26.17 4.55
C PRO A 210 14.94 24.71 5.01
N ARG A 211 13.81 24.06 5.33
CA ARG A 211 13.75 22.68 5.79
C ARG A 211 12.69 21.91 5.00
N GLU A 212 13.08 20.73 4.53
CA GLU A 212 12.27 19.87 3.67
C GLU A 212 11.70 18.73 4.51
N GLU A 213 10.73 19.05 5.38
CA GLU A 213 10.16 18.09 6.34
C GLU A 213 8.84 17.48 5.84
N ILE A 214 8.89 16.87 4.66
CA ILE A 214 7.71 16.45 3.87
C ILE A 214 6.82 15.46 4.65
N ALA A 215 7.38 14.36 5.16
CA ALA A 215 6.61 13.36 5.90
C ALA A 215 6.20 13.88 7.29
N HIS A 216 7.03 14.68 7.94
CA HIS A 216 6.65 15.33 9.21
C HIS A 216 5.47 16.29 9.05
N GLY A 217 5.44 17.13 8.01
CA GLY A 217 4.33 18.03 7.72
C GLY A 217 3.03 17.28 7.47
N ALA A 218 3.08 16.19 6.69
CA ALA A 218 1.93 15.29 6.51
C ALA A 218 1.47 14.65 7.82
N ARG A 219 2.41 14.20 8.67
CA ARG A 219 2.10 13.66 9.99
C ARG A 219 1.41 14.69 10.87
N LEU A 220 1.89 15.94 10.92
CA LEU A 220 1.28 17.00 11.72
C LEU A 220 -0.16 17.28 11.28
N LEU A 221 -0.39 17.38 9.97
CA LEU A 221 -1.72 17.58 9.42
C LEU A 221 -2.66 16.40 9.70
N LEU A 222 -2.12 15.19 9.78
CA LEU A 222 -2.87 13.96 10.10
C LEU A 222 -2.82 13.60 11.59
N SER A 223 -2.47 14.53 12.49
CA SER A 223 -2.40 14.27 13.93
C SER A 223 -3.50 15.02 14.68
N ASP A 224 -3.92 14.54 15.85
CA ASP A 224 -4.89 15.26 16.68
C ASP A 224 -4.43 16.71 16.90
N PRO A 225 -5.31 17.71 16.69
CA PRO A 225 -4.90 19.10 16.73
C PRO A 225 -4.41 19.47 18.13
N ALA A 226 -3.13 19.83 18.26
CA ALA A 226 -2.69 20.62 19.40
C ALA A 226 -3.43 21.98 19.33
N GLN A 227 -3.98 22.45 20.46
CA GLN A 227 -4.91 23.60 20.53
C GLN A 227 -4.60 24.71 19.49
N GLY A 228 -5.46 24.82 18.48
CA GLY A 228 -5.40 25.89 17.47
C GLY A 228 -4.60 25.58 16.20
N THR A 229 -4.07 24.36 16.03
CA THR A 229 -3.45 23.91 14.77
C THR A 229 -4.48 23.30 13.82
N VAL A 230 -4.28 23.47 12.52
CA VAL A 230 -5.09 22.83 11.48
C VAL A 230 -4.75 21.35 11.44
N SER A 231 -5.78 20.51 11.42
CA SER A 231 -5.65 19.06 11.32
C SER A 231 -6.79 18.50 10.47
N PHE A 232 -6.50 17.40 9.77
CA PHE A 232 -7.46 16.57 9.08
C PHE A 232 -8.05 15.45 9.94
N LEU A 233 -7.65 15.41 11.22
CA LEU A 233 -8.21 14.55 12.25
C LEU A 233 -8.96 15.37 13.32
N PRO A 234 -9.96 14.78 14.00
CA PRO A 234 -10.42 13.39 13.87
C PRO A 234 -11.17 13.12 12.56
N THR A 235 -11.21 11.86 12.13
CA THR A 235 -12.01 11.46 10.97
C THR A 235 -13.51 11.70 11.20
N GLN A 236 -14.25 11.98 10.14
CA GLN A 236 -15.69 12.26 10.21
C GLN A 236 -16.47 11.42 9.19
N ALA A 237 -17.64 10.92 9.57
CA ALA A 237 -18.53 10.15 8.68
C ALA A 237 -19.09 11.00 7.51
N ALA A 238 -19.28 12.31 7.73
CA ALA A 238 -19.64 13.28 6.71
C ALA A 238 -18.64 14.44 6.80
N PRO A 239 -17.42 14.25 6.26
CA PRO A 239 -16.34 15.20 6.47
C PRO A 239 -16.58 16.50 5.71
N ASP A 240 -16.15 17.60 6.32
CA ASP A 240 -15.93 18.87 5.63
C ASP A 240 -14.66 18.83 4.77
N ASP A 241 -14.23 19.98 4.25
CA ASP A 241 -13.05 20.10 3.40
C ASP A 241 -11.72 20.01 4.18
N VAL A 242 -11.74 19.86 5.50
CA VAL A 242 -10.54 19.78 6.34
C VAL A 242 -10.56 18.59 7.27
N HIS A 243 -11.36 17.55 7.02
CA HIS A 243 -11.29 16.30 7.78
C HIS A 243 -11.29 15.10 6.83
N VAL A 244 -10.61 14.02 7.20
CA VAL A 244 -10.61 12.75 6.45
C VAL A 244 -11.92 11.98 6.68
N HIS A 245 -12.37 11.22 5.68
CA HIS A 245 -13.52 10.33 5.78
C HIS A 245 -13.29 9.26 6.85
N GLN A 246 -14.22 9.16 7.79
CA GLN A 246 -14.32 8.00 8.66
C GLN A 246 -14.69 6.79 7.81
N ASP A 247 -13.96 5.68 8.00
CA ASP A 247 -14.10 4.45 7.21
C ASP A 247 -13.79 4.63 5.71
N GLY A 248 -13.23 5.78 5.30
CA GLY A 248 -12.72 6.01 3.96
C GLY A 248 -11.31 5.49 3.76
N HIS A 249 -10.82 5.53 2.53
CA HIS A 249 -9.47 5.14 2.17
C HIS A 249 -8.59 6.38 2.00
N LEU A 250 -7.35 6.36 2.50
CA LEU A 250 -6.40 7.47 2.38
C LEU A 250 -5.19 7.06 1.53
N LEU A 251 -4.91 7.83 0.49
CA LEU A 251 -3.68 7.78 -0.30
C LEU A 251 -2.82 9.00 0.04
N LEU A 252 -1.60 8.78 0.54
CA LEU A 252 -0.60 9.85 0.72
C LEU A 252 0.46 9.74 -0.38
N VAL A 253 0.68 10.84 -1.11
CA VAL A 253 1.67 10.94 -2.19
C VAL A 253 2.78 11.90 -1.80
N PHE A 254 4.02 11.42 -1.73
CA PHE A 254 5.21 12.26 -1.51
C PHE A 254 5.73 12.81 -2.84
N LEU A 255 6.07 14.10 -2.88
CA LEU A 255 6.71 14.76 -4.00
C LEU A 255 7.86 15.61 -3.48
N GLY A 256 9.12 15.24 -3.70
CA GLY A 256 10.26 16.04 -3.20
C GLY A 256 11.63 15.56 -3.64
N ASP A 257 12.48 16.51 -4.02
CA ASP A 257 13.89 16.30 -4.40
C ASP A 257 14.80 16.08 -3.19
N ALA A 258 14.22 16.20 -2.00
CA ALA A 258 14.83 15.97 -0.71
C ALA A 258 14.25 14.79 0.08
N ASP A 259 15.07 14.20 0.96
CA ASP A 259 14.58 13.28 1.99
C ASP A 259 14.09 14.05 3.23
N ASP A 260 13.24 13.43 4.07
CA ASP A 260 12.63 14.11 5.22
C ASP A 260 13.69 14.66 6.20
N GLN A 261 13.75 15.98 6.34
CA GLN A 261 14.76 16.67 7.12
C GLN A 261 14.44 16.80 8.62
N PHE A 262 13.29 16.29 9.08
CA PHE A 262 12.94 16.32 10.51
C PHE A 262 13.88 15.44 11.35
N TYR A 263 14.18 14.22 10.89
CA TYR A 263 15.02 13.26 11.61
C TYR A 263 16.47 13.32 11.14
N ASP A 264 17.42 13.67 12.00
CA ASP A 264 18.85 13.58 11.67
C ASP A 264 19.29 12.14 11.34
N ASN A 265 20.49 11.94 10.79
CA ASN A 265 20.96 10.60 10.39
C ASN A 265 20.96 9.58 11.56
N ALA A 266 21.15 10.04 12.79
CA ALA A 266 21.13 9.16 13.96
C ALA A 266 19.70 8.76 14.36
N GLY A 267 18.73 9.66 14.17
CA GLY A 267 17.32 9.47 14.46
C GLY A 267 16.49 8.89 13.30
N ALA A 268 16.99 8.88 12.07
CA ALA A 268 16.23 8.51 10.87
C ALA A 268 15.62 7.09 10.96
N ALA A 269 16.37 6.09 11.47
CA ALA A 269 15.84 4.74 11.63
C ALA A 269 14.64 4.69 12.58
N ALA A 270 14.77 5.29 13.78
CA ALA A 270 13.67 5.38 14.74
C ALA A 270 12.52 6.26 14.22
N GLY A 271 12.83 7.26 13.39
CA GLY A 271 11.86 8.12 12.73
C GLY A 271 11.00 7.36 11.72
N ILE A 272 11.60 6.48 10.92
CA ILE A 272 10.89 5.59 10.00
C ILE A 272 9.92 4.70 10.79
N ASP A 273 10.39 4.05 11.86
CA ASP A 273 9.54 3.19 12.70
C ASP A 273 8.37 3.98 13.32
N ALA A 274 8.63 5.19 13.80
CA ALA A 274 7.61 6.05 14.39
C ALA A 274 6.58 6.55 13.36
N LEU A 275 7.02 6.92 12.16
CA LEU A 275 6.13 7.35 11.07
C LEU A 275 5.29 6.19 10.55
N GLU A 276 5.88 5.01 10.37
CA GLU A 276 5.14 3.82 9.99
C GLU A 276 4.07 3.47 11.02
N ALA A 277 4.44 3.37 12.30
CA ALA A 277 3.49 3.07 13.37
C ALA A 277 2.35 4.08 13.42
N PHE A 278 2.66 5.36 13.21
CA PHE A 278 1.67 6.43 13.14
C PHE A 278 0.69 6.23 11.96
N TYR A 279 1.20 6.07 10.73
CA TYR A 279 0.34 5.94 9.55
C TYR A 279 -0.50 4.66 9.57
N ARG A 280 0.04 3.55 10.09
CA ARG A 280 -0.71 2.29 10.29
C ARG A 280 -1.82 2.42 11.33
N ALA A 281 -1.70 3.36 12.27
CA ALA A 281 -2.67 3.59 13.34
C ALA A 281 -3.75 4.63 12.97
N LEU A 282 -3.71 5.21 11.77
CA LEU A 282 -4.73 6.16 11.34
C LEU A 282 -6.13 5.51 11.30
N PRO A 283 -7.19 6.19 11.77
CA PRO A 283 -8.54 5.64 11.85
C PRO A 283 -9.27 5.66 10.50
N VAL A 284 -8.65 5.10 9.47
CA VAL A 284 -9.16 4.99 8.09
C VAL A 284 -9.31 3.50 7.71
N ALA A 285 -10.15 3.18 6.73
CA ALA A 285 -10.35 1.79 6.29
C ALA A 285 -9.08 1.19 5.66
N SER A 286 -8.32 2.00 4.94
CA SER A 286 -6.99 1.62 4.45
C SER A 286 -6.09 2.84 4.25
N PHE A 287 -4.79 2.64 4.37
CA PHE A 287 -3.78 3.65 4.07
C PHE A 287 -2.81 3.15 3.01
N GLN A 288 -2.50 4.00 2.03
CA GLN A 288 -1.60 3.70 0.93
C GLN A 288 -0.58 4.83 0.74
N LEU A 289 0.62 4.47 0.24
CA LEU A 289 1.67 5.43 -0.07
C LEU A 289 2.06 5.35 -1.54
N GLY A 290 2.32 6.51 -2.14
CA GLY A 290 3.05 6.66 -3.39
C GLY A 290 4.09 7.76 -3.24
N GLY A 291 5.11 7.75 -4.10
CA GLY A 291 6.16 8.76 -4.01
C GLY A 291 6.85 9.01 -5.32
N ILE A 292 7.14 10.27 -5.59
CA ILE A 292 7.97 10.74 -6.69
C ILE A 292 9.12 11.48 -6.02
N ILE A 293 10.24 10.78 -5.84
CA ILE A 293 11.34 11.20 -4.98
C ILE A 293 12.69 11.09 -5.70
N CYS A 294 13.73 11.65 -5.09
CA CYS A 294 15.09 11.56 -5.63
C CYS A 294 15.61 10.10 -5.63
N PRO A 295 16.07 9.55 -6.78
CA PRO A 295 16.59 8.18 -6.85
C PRO A 295 17.85 7.93 -6.00
N VAL A 296 18.05 6.69 -5.54
CA VAL A 296 19.26 6.29 -4.79
C VAL A 296 20.53 6.65 -5.58
N GLY A 297 21.51 7.23 -4.89
CA GLY A 297 22.82 7.54 -5.46
C GLY A 297 22.81 8.71 -6.45
N GLN A 298 21.69 9.42 -6.56
CA GLN A 298 21.59 10.66 -7.32
C GLN A 298 21.55 11.85 -6.38
N THR A 299 22.00 13.01 -6.87
CA THR A 299 21.85 14.30 -6.21
C THR A 299 20.76 15.07 -6.94
N CYS A 300 19.64 15.35 -6.29
CA CYS A 300 18.50 16.07 -6.89
C CYS A 300 18.36 17.52 -6.42
N GLY A 301 19.29 18.05 -5.63
CA GLY A 301 19.17 19.41 -5.09
C GLY A 301 19.78 19.52 -3.69
N GLU A 302 19.83 18.39 -2.97
CA GLU A 302 20.38 18.30 -1.62
C GLU A 302 21.19 17.00 -1.36
N THR A 303 21.79 16.91 -0.16
CA THR A 303 22.47 15.70 0.31
C THR A 303 21.46 14.81 1.02
N GLN A 304 21.03 13.77 0.32
CA GLN A 304 20.11 12.78 0.84
C GLN A 304 20.62 12.14 2.15
N ARG A 305 19.71 11.92 3.12
CA ARG A 305 20.02 11.28 4.40
C ARG A 305 20.14 9.77 4.28
N THR A 306 20.76 9.13 5.27
CA THR A 306 20.87 7.67 5.33
C THR A 306 20.61 7.17 6.75
N PRO A 307 19.65 6.25 6.96
CA PRO A 307 18.71 5.70 5.96
C PRO A 307 17.76 6.77 5.38
N HIS A 308 17.29 6.53 4.14
CA HIS A 308 16.35 7.44 3.45
C HIS A 308 14.94 7.24 4.01
N VAL A 309 14.37 8.25 4.67
CA VAL A 309 13.08 8.15 5.38
C VAL A 309 11.92 7.92 4.40
N LEU A 310 11.77 8.76 3.38
CA LEU A 310 10.64 8.68 2.44
C LEU A 310 10.63 7.35 1.67
N ARG A 311 11.80 6.95 1.17
CA ARG A 311 11.95 5.67 0.46
C ARG A 311 11.68 4.47 1.36
N ALA A 312 12.18 4.48 2.59
CA ALA A 312 11.93 3.38 3.52
C ALA A 312 10.42 3.24 3.82
N LEU A 313 9.69 4.35 3.97
CA LEU A 313 8.24 4.31 4.13
C LEU A 313 7.55 3.74 2.88
N LEU A 314 7.91 4.19 1.67
CA LEU A 314 7.35 3.63 0.43
C LEU A 314 7.55 2.11 0.36
N GLN A 315 8.75 1.62 0.68
CA GLN A 315 9.06 0.20 0.69
C GLN A 315 8.25 -0.58 1.75
N ARG A 316 8.10 -0.06 2.97
CA ARG A 316 7.36 -0.73 4.05
C ARG A 316 5.85 -0.77 3.82
N PHE A 317 5.30 0.16 3.04
CA PHE A 317 3.89 0.17 2.65
C PHE A 317 3.63 -0.46 1.28
N GLY A 318 4.66 -0.93 0.57
CA GLY A 318 4.50 -1.48 -0.79
C GLY A 318 4.02 -0.44 -1.81
N GLY A 319 4.39 0.82 -1.61
CA GLY A 319 4.02 1.94 -2.46
C GLY A 319 4.83 2.02 -3.75
N ILE A 320 4.27 2.66 -4.78
CA ILE A 320 5.00 2.97 -6.02
C ILE A 320 5.99 4.11 -5.78
N GLU A 321 7.25 3.88 -6.14
CA GLU A 321 8.31 4.89 -6.19
C GLU A 321 8.61 5.28 -7.65
N GLY A 322 8.46 6.55 -7.99
CA GLY A 322 8.95 7.12 -9.25
C GLY A 322 10.09 8.11 -9.07
N SER A 323 10.73 8.42 -10.19
CA SER A 323 11.90 9.29 -10.22
C SER A 323 11.53 10.73 -10.56
N LEU A 324 12.02 11.69 -9.76
CA LEU A 324 11.95 13.11 -10.10
C LEU A 324 12.87 13.55 -11.24
N ARG A 325 13.92 12.76 -11.55
CA ARG A 325 14.92 13.17 -12.55
C ARG A 325 14.44 13.06 -14.00
N ASP A 326 13.34 12.35 -14.22
CA ASP A 326 12.71 12.21 -15.52
C ASP A 326 11.34 12.86 -15.49
N LEU A 327 11.30 14.15 -15.83
CA LEU A 327 10.08 14.96 -15.86
C LEU A 327 8.97 14.31 -16.69
N ASN A 328 9.32 13.63 -17.79
CA ASN A 328 8.34 12.95 -18.64
C ASN A 328 7.73 11.71 -17.96
N ALA A 329 8.42 11.13 -16.97
CA ALA A 329 7.95 9.96 -16.22
C ALA A 329 7.06 10.33 -15.03
N ILE A 330 6.99 11.61 -14.63
CA ILE A 330 6.15 12.07 -13.52
C ILE A 330 4.68 11.75 -13.79
N GLY A 331 4.13 12.18 -14.92
CA GLY A 331 2.72 11.90 -15.29
C GLY A 331 2.37 10.41 -15.31
N PRO A 332 3.15 9.55 -16.00
CA PRO A 332 2.99 8.10 -15.94
C PRO A 332 3.07 7.52 -14.51
N THR A 333 3.99 8.01 -13.67
CA THR A 333 4.13 7.55 -12.28
C THR A 333 2.89 7.91 -11.45
N VAL A 334 2.39 9.14 -11.57
CA VAL A 334 1.13 9.55 -10.93
C VAL A 334 0.00 8.62 -11.35
N GLY A 335 -0.06 8.28 -12.64
CA GLY A 335 -1.01 7.30 -13.15
C GLY A 335 -0.89 5.93 -12.47
N ALA A 336 0.33 5.40 -12.32
CA ALA A 336 0.57 4.12 -11.68
C ALA A 336 0.21 4.12 -10.17
N ILE A 337 0.53 5.20 -9.46
CA ILE A 337 0.14 5.40 -8.04
C ILE A 337 -1.38 5.38 -7.92
N LEU A 338 -2.09 6.13 -8.77
CA LEU A 338 -3.55 6.17 -8.75
C LEU A 338 -4.16 4.83 -9.12
N ASP A 339 -3.67 4.15 -10.16
CA ASP A 339 -4.18 2.85 -10.56
C ASP A 339 -4.07 1.82 -9.41
N GLN A 340 -2.94 1.79 -8.68
CA GLN A 340 -2.78 0.95 -7.49
C GLN A 340 -3.81 1.32 -6.41
N ALA A 341 -3.97 2.61 -6.13
CA ALA A 341 -4.91 3.08 -5.14
C ALA A 341 -6.35 2.69 -5.46
N LEU A 342 -6.77 2.91 -6.71
CA LEU A 342 -8.12 2.63 -7.21
C LEU A 342 -8.45 1.14 -7.16
N VAL A 343 -7.47 0.27 -7.43
CA VAL A 343 -7.68 -1.17 -7.30
C VAL A 343 -7.84 -1.56 -5.83
N ASN A 344 -6.99 -1.06 -4.94
CA ASN A 344 -6.98 -1.43 -3.52
C ASN A 344 -8.19 -0.96 -2.72
N VAL A 345 -8.88 0.10 -3.15
CA VAL A 345 -10.12 0.57 -2.50
C VAL A 345 -11.37 -0.14 -3.00
N SER A 346 -11.25 -0.96 -4.03
CA SER A 346 -12.42 -1.65 -4.58
C SER A 346 -13.00 -2.65 -3.57
N PRO A 347 -14.34 -2.70 -3.42
CA PRO A 347 -14.97 -3.62 -2.47
C PRO A 347 -15.07 -5.06 -3.00
N TYR A 348 -14.65 -5.33 -4.23
CA TYR A 348 -14.80 -6.64 -4.87
C TYR A 348 -13.56 -7.51 -4.65
N VAL A 349 -13.49 -8.18 -3.49
CA VAL A 349 -12.46 -9.18 -3.19
C VAL A 349 -12.92 -10.56 -3.66
N LEU A 350 -12.03 -11.29 -4.33
CA LEU A 350 -12.26 -12.65 -4.83
C LEU A 350 -12.06 -13.70 -3.72
N ASP A 351 -12.88 -14.75 -3.72
CA ASP A 351 -12.88 -15.79 -2.68
C ASP A 351 -11.57 -16.59 -2.67
N LYS A 352 -10.90 -16.68 -3.82
CA LYS A 352 -9.63 -17.41 -4.03
C LYS A 352 -8.68 -16.63 -4.93
N TYR A 353 -7.38 -16.92 -4.81
CA TYR A 353 -6.36 -16.41 -5.73
C TYR A 353 -6.65 -16.87 -7.17
N PRO A 354 -6.88 -15.93 -8.09
CA PRO A 354 -7.18 -16.27 -9.47
C PRO A 354 -5.89 -16.58 -10.25
N ILE A 355 -6.01 -17.44 -11.25
CA ILE A 355 -5.16 -17.36 -12.44
C ILE A 355 -5.72 -16.18 -13.24
N THR A 356 -5.13 -15.01 -13.10
CA THR A 356 -5.63 -13.70 -13.57
C THR A 356 -5.98 -13.67 -15.05
N SER A 357 -5.16 -14.29 -15.91
CA SER A 357 -5.42 -14.45 -17.34
C SER A 357 -6.71 -15.20 -17.69
N THR A 358 -7.31 -15.90 -16.73
CA THR A 358 -8.56 -16.65 -16.90
C THR A 358 -9.80 -15.95 -16.35
N VAL A 359 -9.63 -14.78 -15.73
CA VAL A 359 -10.73 -14.03 -15.12
C VAL A 359 -11.66 -13.50 -16.22
N LYS A 360 -12.95 -13.76 -16.05
CA LYS A 360 -14.03 -13.28 -16.89
C LYS A 360 -15.14 -12.72 -16.02
N VAL A 361 -15.65 -11.55 -16.42
CA VAL A 361 -16.67 -10.82 -15.66
C VAL A 361 -17.91 -10.63 -16.52
N ALA A 362 -19.06 -10.90 -15.92
CA ALA A 362 -20.36 -10.58 -16.48
C ALA A 362 -21.18 -9.82 -15.44
N MET A 363 -22.01 -8.88 -15.91
CA MET A 363 -22.86 -8.03 -15.10
C MET A 363 -24.32 -8.14 -15.57
N ALA A 364 -25.25 -7.73 -14.73
CA ALA A 364 -26.64 -7.60 -15.14
C ALA A 364 -26.77 -6.63 -16.34
N ALA A 365 -27.74 -6.88 -17.21
CA ALA A 365 -28.01 -5.97 -18.32
C ALA A 365 -28.37 -4.58 -17.79
N ASP A 366 -27.91 -3.54 -18.48
CA ASP A 366 -28.16 -2.13 -18.17
C ASP A 366 -27.69 -1.68 -16.76
N SER A 367 -26.78 -2.44 -16.11
CA SER A 367 -26.29 -2.14 -14.75
C SER A 367 -24.94 -1.40 -14.70
N THR A 368 -24.50 -0.84 -15.83
CA THR A 368 -23.24 -0.10 -15.96
C THR A 368 -23.50 1.38 -16.22
N VAL A 369 -22.54 2.24 -15.83
CA VAL A 369 -22.67 3.70 -16.00
C VAL A 369 -22.79 4.11 -17.46
N GLY A 370 -22.07 3.44 -18.35
CA GLY A 370 -22.09 3.70 -19.79
C GLY A 370 -22.36 2.45 -20.61
N ALA A 371 -22.08 2.54 -21.91
CA ALA A 371 -22.24 1.43 -22.82
C ALA A 371 -21.13 0.40 -22.60
N CYS A 372 -21.50 -0.80 -22.14
CA CYS A 372 -20.58 -1.91 -21.91
C CYS A 372 -21.17 -3.22 -22.42
N ASP A 373 -20.32 -4.13 -22.89
CA ASP A 373 -20.74 -5.52 -23.07
C ASP A 373 -20.83 -6.20 -21.70
N THR A 374 -22.00 -6.14 -21.08
CA THR A 374 -22.23 -6.73 -19.75
C THR A 374 -22.17 -8.26 -19.76
N GLY A 375 -22.18 -8.91 -20.93
CA GLY A 375 -22.04 -10.36 -21.08
C GLY A 375 -20.60 -10.86 -21.01
N ASP A 376 -19.64 -10.02 -21.41
CA ASP A 376 -18.20 -10.25 -21.33
C ASP A 376 -17.49 -8.91 -21.13
N VAL A 377 -17.53 -8.41 -19.88
CA VAL A 377 -16.93 -7.11 -19.56
C VAL A 377 -15.44 -7.19 -19.93
N PRO A 378 -14.93 -6.27 -20.76
CA PRO A 378 -13.55 -6.34 -21.23
C PRO A 378 -12.56 -6.15 -20.09
N ARG A 379 -11.39 -6.79 -20.20
CA ARG A 379 -10.26 -6.52 -19.31
C ARG A 379 -9.53 -5.27 -19.80
N SER A 380 -9.72 -4.15 -19.10
CA SER A 380 -9.26 -2.82 -19.49
C SER A 380 -9.35 -1.85 -18.31
N ARG A 381 -8.37 -0.96 -18.19
CA ARG A 381 -8.40 0.16 -17.23
C ARG A 381 -9.04 1.44 -17.77
N GLU A 382 -9.41 1.44 -19.05
CA GLU A 382 -10.11 2.58 -19.66
C GLU A 382 -11.63 2.37 -19.61
N HIS A 383 -12.09 1.19 -20.05
CA HIS A 383 -13.48 0.78 -20.08
C HIS A 383 -13.53 -0.72 -19.83
N GLY A 384 -13.59 -1.16 -18.58
CA GLY A 384 -13.53 -2.59 -18.27
C GLY A 384 -13.28 -2.91 -16.80
N PHE A 385 -12.53 -4.00 -16.57
CA PHE A 385 -12.05 -4.38 -15.24
C PHE A 385 -10.55 -4.70 -15.24
N ASP A 386 -9.95 -4.66 -14.06
CA ASP A 386 -8.62 -5.21 -13.76
C ASP A 386 -8.64 -5.95 -12.41
N VAL A 387 -7.65 -6.80 -12.18
CA VAL A 387 -7.47 -7.56 -10.94
C VAL A 387 -6.05 -7.37 -10.42
N ASP A 388 -5.93 -7.16 -9.11
CA ASP A 388 -4.69 -7.37 -8.37
C ASP A 388 -4.74 -8.74 -7.72
N SER A 389 -3.85 -9.65 -8.15
CA SER A 389 -3.78 -11.01 -7.61
C SER A 389 -3.28 -11.05 -6.16
N THR A 390 -2.45 -10.07 -5.76
CA THR A 390 -1.83 -10.00 -4.43
C THR A 390 -2.91 -9.77 -3.38
N THR A 391 -3.77 -8.78 -3.62
CA THR A 391 -4.89 -8.46 -2.73
C THR A 391 -6.16 -9.24 -3.07
N ARG A 392 -6.18 -9.95 -4.22
CA ARG A 392 -7.36 -10.60 -4.81
C ARG A 392 -8.49 -9.62 -5.08
N THR A 393 -8.15 -8.38 -5.40
CA THR A 393 -9.14 -7.32 -5.56
C THR A 393 -9.40 -7.08 -7.03
N LEU A 394 -10.68 -6.99 -7.41
CA LEU A 394 -11.13 -6.65 -8.75
C LEU A 394 -11.67 -5.22 -8.76
N ALA A 395 -11.26 -4.40 -9.71
CA ALA A 395 -11.77 -3.02 -9.88
C ALA A 395 -12.35 -2.80 -11.27
N PHE A 396 -13.29 -1.88 -11.37
CA PHE A 396 -13.96 -1.52 -12.62
C PHE A 396 -13.63 -0.09 -13.04
N PHE A 397 -13.59 0.12 -14.36
CA PHE A 397 -13.16 1.37 -14.99
C PHE A 397 -14.08 1.79 -16.14
N GLY A 398 -14.15 3.10 -16.35
CA GLY A 398 -14.93 3.81 -17.35
C GLY A 398 -16.40 3.41 -17.39
N ASP A 399 -16.95 3.44 -18.59
CA ASP A 399 -18.33 3.07 -18.93
C ASP A 399 -18.76 1.67 -18.44
N CYS A 400 -17.83 0.75 -18.22
CA CYS A 400 -18.09 -0.62 -17.78
C CYS A 400 -18.19 -0.79 -16.26
N ARG A 401 -18.14 0.30 -15.50
CA ARG A 401 -18.29 0.25 -14.05
C ARG A 401 -19.74 0.10 -13.61
N PRO A 402 -20.01 -0.54 -12.46
CA PRO A 402 -21.36 -0.60 -11.89
C PRO A 402 -21.99 0.77 -11.72
N ASP A 403 -23.25 0.93 -12.14
CA ASP A 403 -23.98 2.19 -11.99
C ASP A 403 -24.34 2.41 -10.51
N PRO A 404 -23.87 3.50 -9.86
CA PRO A 404 -24.23 3.82 -8.49
C PRO A 404 -25.73 4.12 -8.33
N ALA A 405 -26.47 4.41 -9.42
CA ALA A 405 -27.92 4.52 -9.40
C ALA A 405 -28.64 3.15 -9.37
N GLN A 406 -27.92 2.05 -9.63
CA GLN A 406 -28.43 0.68 -9.69
C GLN A 406 -27.66 -0.29 -8.79
N LEU A 407 -27.55 0.07 -7.51
CA LEU A 407 -26.93 -0.77 -6.48
C LEU A 407 -27.65 -2.13 -6.33
N GLY A 408 -26.92 -3.15 -5.92
CA GLY A 408 -27.45 -4.50 -5.73
C GLY A 408 -27.54 -5.34 -7.02
N SER A 409 -27.13 -4.80 -8.17
CA SER A 409 -27.10 -5.50 -9.44
C SER A 409 -26.11 -6.67 -9.42
N LEU A 410 -26.47 -7.80 -10.04
CA LEU A 410 -25.65 -9.00 -9.98
C LEU A 410 -24.36 -8.85 -10.81
N ILE A 411 -23.25 -9.26 -10.21
CA ILE A 411 -21.93 -9.38 -10.84
C ILE A 411 -21.48 -10.83 -10.70
N ALA A 412 -21.10 -11.46 -11.80
CA ALA A 412 -20.53 -12.80 -11.83
C ALA A 412 -19.07 -12.74 -12.29
N ILE A 413 -18.17 -13.29 -11.48
CA ILE A 413 -16.73 -13.31 -11.75
C ILE A 413 -16.32 -14.77 -11.80
N SER A 414 -15.96 -15.26 -12.99
CA SER A 414 -15.53 -16.64 -13.20
C SER A 414 -14.05 -16.68 -13.50
N TYR A 415 -13.35 -17.63 -12.88
CA TYR A 415 -11.90 -17.76 -13.03
C TYR A 415 -11.42 -19.15 -12.65
N ARG A 416 -10.17 -19.47 -13.01
CA ARG A 416 -9.49 -20.69 -12.58
C ARG A 416 -8.58 -20.41 -11.39
N THR A 417 -8.34 -21.45 -10.59
CA THR A 417 -7.40 -21.40 -9.46
C THR A 417 -6.42 -22.55 -9.55
N TRP A 418 -5.23 -22.41 -8.99
CA TRP A 418 -4.38 -23.56 -8.73
C TRP A 418 -4.95 -24.39 -7.58
N ILE A 419 -4.86 -25.71 -7.72
CA ILE A 419 -5.06 -26.68 -6.65
C ILE A 419 -3.69 -27.26 -6.41
N ASP A 420 -3.07 -26.90 -5.29
CA ASP A 420 -1.81 -27.48 -4.87
C ASP A 420 -2.03 -28.97 -4.60
N GLN A 421 -1.35 -29.81 -5.37
CA GLN A 421 -1.33 -31.26 -5.17
C GLN A 421 0.09 -31.75 -4.92
N SER A 422 1.01 -30.85 -4.63
CA SER A 422 2.39 -31.15 -4.35
C SER A 422 2.49 -31.81 -2.98
N PRO A 423 2.86 -33.11 -2.90
CA PRO A 423 3.01 -33.78 -1.61
C PRO A 423 4.21 -33.24 -0.82
N VAL A 424 5.11 -32.51 -1.50
CA VAL A 424 6.23 -31.77 -0.91
C VAL A 424 6.42 -30.49 -1.74
N PRO A 425 6.07 -29.30 -1.23
CA PRO A 425 6.30 -28.04 -1.93
C PRO A 425 7.80 -27.79 -2.23
N ASP A 426 8.67 -28.34 -1.38
CA ASP A 426 10.13 -28.29 -1.47
C ASP A 426 10.75 -29.69 -1.65
N PRO A 427 11.10 -30.14 -2.86
CA PRO A 427 11.96 -31.31 -2.98
C PRO A 427 13.25 -31.05 -2.15
N PRO A 428 13.69 -32.01 -1.31
CA PRO A 428 14.77 -31.76 -0.37
C PRO A 428 16.02 -31.26 -1.08
N VAL A 429 16.56 -30.13 -0.61
CA VAL A 429 17.83 -29.58 -1.09
C VAL A 429 18.92 -30.65 -0.86
N PRO A 430 19.67 -31.08 -1.89
CA PRO A 430 20.72 -32.06 -1.73
C PRO A 430 21.78 -31.53 -0.73
N GLY A 431 21.84 -32.14 0.46
CA GLY A 431 22.83 -31.80 1.49
C GLY A 431 22.24 -31.42 2.85
N CYS A 432 20.94 -31.12 2.96
CA CYS A 432 20.38 -30.62 4.22
C CYS A 432 18.95 -31.11 4.53
N GLN A 433 18.84 -32.33 5.08
CA GLN A 433 17.52 -32.95 5.33
C GLN A 433 16.73 -32.31 6.47
N VAL A 434 17.39 -31.65 7.43
CA VAL A 434 16.75 -30.97 8.57
C VAL A 434 15.86 -29.81 8.10
N CYS A 435 16.18 -29.20 6.96
CA CYS A 435 15.41 -28.08 6.48
C CYS A 435 14.01 -28.48 5.98
N ALA A 436 13.81 -29.72 5.53
CA ALA A 436 12.49 -30.23 5.16
C ALA A 436 11.51 -30.32 6.36
N SER A 437 12.01 -30.18 7.58
CA SER A 437 11.20 -30.12 8.80
C SER A 437 10.98 -28.72 9.37
N CYS A 438 11.48 -27.66 8.71
CA CYS A 438 11.19 -26.30 9.17
C CYS A 438 9.71 -25.98 8.95
N THR A 439 9.07 -25.40 9.96
CA THR A 439 7.64 -25.09 9.94
C THR A 439 7.38 -23.65 10.35
N GLY A 440 6.25 -23.09 9.88
CA GLY A 440 5.81 -21.75 10.28
C GLY A 440 6.80 -20.65 9.88
N VAL A 441 7.35 -19.97 10.89
CA VAL A 441 8.22 -18.78 10.81
C VAL A 441 9.71 -19.13 10.87
N GLU A 442 10.04 -20.41 10.83
CA GLU A 442 11.42 -20.88 10.71
C GLU A 442 11.93 -20.67 9.29
N ARG A 443 13.12 -20.10 9.13
CA ARG A 443 13.89 -20.14 7.88
C ARG A 443 14.95 -21.23 7.97
N CYS A 444 15.23 -21.88 6.84
CA CYS A 444 16.36 -22.80 6.79
C CYS A 444 17.66 -21.99 6.72
N ASP A 445 18.55 -22.24 7.66
CA ASP A 445 19.95 -21.85 7.54
C ASP A 445 20.69 -22.96 6.80
N LEU A 446 21.02 -22.70 5.53
CA LEU A 446 21.71 -23.66 4.67
C LEU A 446 23.17 -23.91 5.08
N ASP A 447 23.79 -22.98 5.82
CA ASP A 447 25.17 -23.11 6.29
C ASP A 447 25.23 -23.93 7.59
N ALA A 448 24.28 -23.69 8.50
CA ALA A 448 24.18 -24.40 9.78
C ALA A 448 23.41 -25.73 9.69
N CYS A 449 22.71 -25.96 8.58
CA CYS A 449 21.79 -27.07 8.41
C CYS A 449 20.73 -27.21 9.52
N ALA A 450 20.15 -26.08 9.90
CA ALA A 450 19.19 -25.99 10.99
C ALA A 450 18.03 -25.04 10.62
N CYS A 451 16.88 -25.26 11.25
CA CYS A 451 15.79 -24.30 11.25
C CYS A 451 16.15 -23.18 12.23
N VAL A 452 16.20 -21.95 11.74
CA VAL A 452 16.46 -20.76 12.56
C VAL A 452 15.25 -19.84 12.50
N CYS A 453 14.95 -19.20 13.61
CA CYS A 453 13.77 -18.34 13.69
C CYS A 453 13.97 -17.02 12.95
N ASP A 454 13.01 -16.68 12.09
CA ASP A 454 12.91 -15.37 11.46
C ASP A 454 12.15 -14.46 12.43
N GLY A 455 12.90 -13.69 13.21
CA GLY A 455 12.48 -13.16 14.51
C GLY A 455 11.73 -11.83 14.49
N GLU A 456 10.70 -11.66 13.68
CA GLU A 456 9.92 -10.40 13.61
C GLU A 456 8.40 -10.61 13.54
N LEU A 457 7.85 -11.58 14.27
CA LEU A 457 6.39 -11.67 14.43
C LEU A 457 5.93 -10.83 15.62
N SER A 458 5.07 -9.83 15.40
CA SER A 458 4.39 -9.12 16.48
C SER A 458 3.29 -10.00 17.07
N CYS A 459 3.42 -10.37 18.34
CA CYS A 459 2.42 -11.19 19.03
C CYS A 459 1.19 -10.37 19.43
N ALA A 460 0.02 -11.01 19.42
CA ALA A 460 -1.21 -10.42 19.94
C ALA A 460 -1.08 -10.12 21.45
N ALA A 461 -1.87 -9.18 21.97
CA ALA A 461 -1.88 -8.84 23.39
C ALA A 461 -2.11 -10.10 24.26
N GLY A 462 -1.30 -10.27 25.32
CA GLY A 462 -1.28 -11.47 26.15
C GLY A 462 -0.25 -12.53 25.72
N TYR A 463 0.42 -12.33 24.58
CA TYR A 463 1.45 -13.24 24.06
C TYR A 463 2.77 -12.49 23.85
N ARG A 464 3.89 -13.19 24.05
CA ARG A 464 5.25 -12.70 23.76
C ARG A 464 5.95 -13.63 22.79
N TRP A 465 6.90 -13.07 22.06
CA TRP A 465 7.76 -13.87 21.18
C TRP A 465 8.73 -14.73 21.99
N ASP A 466 8.85 -16.01 21.64
CA ASP A 466 9.85 -16.93 22.17
C ASP A 466 10.70 -17.51 21.04
N ALA A 467 12.01 -17.22 21.09
CA ALA A 467 12.96 -17.67 20.09
C ALA A 467 13.30 -19.17 20.18
N GLY A 468 13.02 -19.82 21.30
CA GLY A 468 13.23 -21.26 21.49
C GLY A 468 12.09 -22.12 20.93
N VAL A 469 10.87 -21.56 20.86
CA VAL A 469 9.67 -22.22 20.27
C VAL A 469 9.33 -21.66 18.88
N CYS A 470 10.03 -20.62 18.45
CA CYS A 470 9.82 -19.98 17.16
C CYS A 470 8.38 -19.48 16.97
N GLY A 471 7.84 -18.80 17.97
CA GLY A 471 6.45 -18.36 17.92
C GLY A 471 6.02 -17.51 19.11
N CYS A 472 4.75 -17.12 19.08
CA CYS A 472 4.12 -16.39 20.18
C CYS A 472 3.69 -17.37 21.27
N VAL A 473 4.34 -17.29 22.43
CA VAL A 473 3.97 -18.04 23.63
C VAL A 473 3.16 -17.14 24.55
N CYS A 474 2.34 -17.74 25.40
CA CYS A 474 1.58 -16.96 26.37
C CYS A 474 2.50 -16.17 27.30
N ASP A 475 2.22 -14.88 27.47
CA ASP A 475 2.87 -14.06 28.48
C ASP A 475 1.95 -13.91 29.68
N ALA A 476 1.92 -14.93 30.54
CA ALA A 476 1.03 -14.97 31.71
C ALA A 476 1.24 -13.78 32.66
N GLY A 477 2.42 -13.14 32.66
CA GLY A 477 2.66 -11.92 33.42
C GLY A 477 1.98 -10.67 32.86
N SER A 478 1.61 -10.68 31.57
CA SER A 478 0.86 -9.61 30.90
C SER A 478 -0.66 -9.82 30.92
N LEU A 479 -1.11 -11.04 31.26
CA LEU A 479 -2.51 -11.32 31.50
C LEU A 479 -2.92 -10.60 32.80
N ALA A 480 -3.53 -9.42 32.67
CA ALA A 480 -4.00 -8.59 33.77
C ALA A 480 -5.24 -9.21 34.47
N CYS A 481 -5.09 -10.41 35.01
CA CYS A 481 -6.14 -11.11 35.73
C CYS A 481 -6.54 -10.35 36.99
N ASP A 482 -7.85 -10.28 37.25
CA ASP A 482 -8.36 -9.73 38.49
C ASP A 482 -8.05 -10.65 39.70
N GLU A 483 -8.35 -10.18 40.91
CA GLU A 483 -8.07 -10.91 42.16
C GLU A 483 -8.76 -12.28 42.28
N THR A 484 -9.74 -12.58 41.42
CA THR A 484 -10.52 -13.83 41.46
C THR A 484 -10.08 -14.86 40.41
N HIS A 485 -9.22 -14.47 39.48
CA HIS A 485 -8.71 -15.36 38.42
C HIS A 485 -7.19 -15.56 38.55
N VAL A 486 -6.71 -16.70 38.08
CA VAL A 486 -5.29 -17.01 37.97
C VAL A 486 -4.95 -17.16 36.49
N ALA A 487 -3.82 -16.58 36.08
CA ALA A 487 -3.30 -16.75 34.73
C ALA A 487 -2.95 -18.23 34.49
N ASP A 488 -3.51 -18.81 33.43
CA ASP A 488 -3.18 -20.15 32.98
C ASP A 488 -2.36 -20.07 31.69
N GLU A 489 -1.11 -20.54 31.74
CA GLU A 489 -0.18 -20.51 30.61
C GLU A 489 -0.63 -21.42 29.45
N GLY A 490 -1.38 -22.50 29.75
CA GLY A 490 -1.83 -23.47 28.74
C GLY A 490 -3.07 -23.01 27.96
N ALA A 491 -3.99 -22.32 28.62
CA ALA A 491 -5.17 -21.71 28.01
C ALA A 491 -4.94 -20.27 27.53
N CYS A 492 -3.80 -19.68 27.93
CA CYS A 492 -3.48 -18.27 27.79
C CYS A 492 -4.64 -17.33 28.14
N ALA A 493 -5.22 -17.55 29.31
CA ALA A 493 -6.39 -16.84 29.79
C ALA A 493 -6.37 -16.74 31.32
N CYS A 494 -7.16 -15.80 31.83
CA CYS A 494 -7.47 -15.72 33.25
C CYS A 494 -8.57 -16.73 33.57
N LEU A 495 -8.24 -17.79 34.30
CA LEU A 495 -9.17 -18.86 34.66
C LEU A 495 -9.52 -18.81 36.15
N CYS A 496 -10.70 -19.31 36.50
CA CYS A 496 -11.01 -19.53 37.91
C CYS A 496 -10.05 -20.57 38.49
N PRO A 497 -9.39 -20.27 39.63
CA PRO A 497 -8.63 -21.27 40.35
C PRO A 497 -9.55 -22.41 40.81
N ALA A 498 -8.94 -23.59 41.05
CA ALA A 498 -9.68 -24.76 41.51
C ALA A 498 -10.54 -24.41 42.73
N ASN A 499 -11.81 -24.83 42.69
CA ASN A 499 -12.81 -24.56 43.73
C ASN A 499 -12.93 -23.08 44.15
N CYS A 500 -12.66 -22.14 43.22
CA CYS A 500 -12.67 -20.70 43.46
C CYS A 500 -11.72 -20.31 44.63
N ASN A 501 -10.48 -20.81 44.60
CA ASN A 501 -9.48 -20.70 45.69
C ASN A 501 -9.92 -21.39 46.98
N ASP A 502 -10.48 -22.60 46.86
CA ASP A 502 -11.00 -23.37 47.99
C ASP A 502 -12.08 -22.64 48.82
N ALA A 503 -12.71 -21.61 48.25
CA ALA A 503 -13.70 -20.80 48.94
C ALA A 503 -15.09 -21.47 48.98
N CYS A 504 -15.38 -22.36 48.02
CA CYS A 504 -16.67 -23.03 47.98
C CYS A 504 -16.69 -24.25 48.89
N ASP A 505 -17.77 -24.41 49.66
CA ASP A 505 -17.99 -25.63 50.45
C ASP A 505 -18.24 -26.81 49.50
N PRO A 506 -17.34 -27.80 49.43
CA PRO A 506 -17.46 -28.92 48.49
C PRO A 506 -18.69 -29.81 48.77
N SER A 507 -19.34 -29.65 49.93
CA SER A 507 -20.55 -30.39 50.30
C SER A 507 -21.85 -29.71 49.88
N SER A 508 -21.83 -28.40 49.58
CA SER A 508 -23.05 -27.62 49.33
C SER A 508 -22.97 -26.62 48.18
N GLU A 509 -21.77 -26.38 47.62
CA GLU A 509 -21.51 -25.36 46.60
C GLU A 509 -20.60 -25.89 45.48
N LEU A 510 -20.78 -25.34 44.28
CA LEU A 510 -19.93 -25.56 43.11
C LEU A 510 -19.37 -24.22 42.64
N CYS A 511 -18.07 -24.16 42.40
CA CYS A 511 -17.43 -23.00 41.77
C CYS A 511 -17.90 -22.87 40.31
N GLN A 512 -18.57 -21.76 39.96
CA GLN A 512 -18.97 -21.49 38.59
C GLN A 512 -17.79 -20.95 37.78
N ALA A 513 -17.30 -21.75 36.82
CA ALA A 513 -16.09 -21.48 36.05
C ALA A 513 -16.08 -20.20 35.20
N SER A 514 -17.24 -19.59 34.95
CA SER A 514 -17.36 -18.34 34.16
C SER A 514 -17.39 -17.07 35.01
N THR A 515 -17.64 -17.18 36.32
CA THR A 515 -17.80 -16.01 37.21
C THR A 515 -16.94 -16.10 38.46
N CYS A 516 -16.23 -17.21 38.68
CA CYS A 516 -15.46 -17.52 39.89
C CYS A 516 -16.24 -17.27 41.19
N ILE A 517 -17.53 -17.62 41.19
CA ILE A 517 -18.42 -17.48 42.35
C ILE A 517 -18.96 -18.85 42.74
N CYS A 518 -19.02 -19.11 44.04
CA CYS A 518 -19.64 -20.30 44.61
C CYS A 518 -21.16 -20.22 44.43
N ARG A 519 -21.73 -21.24 43.80
CA ARG A 519 -23.18 -21.39 43.69
C ARG A 519 -23.65 -22.64 44.41
N PRO A 520 -24.81 -22.59 45.09
CA PRO A 520 -25.37 -23.79 45.71
C PRO A 520 -25.54 -24.91 44.69
N ILE A 521 -25.19 -26.13 45.08
CA ILE A 521 -25.49 -27.33 44.29
C ILE A 521 -27.01 -27.52 44.33
N LEU A 522 -27.70 -27.13 43.26
CA LEU A 522 -29.15 -27.35 43.14
C LEU A 522 -29.39 -28.85 42.89
N GLY A 523 -29.71 -29.59 43.93
CA GLY A 523 -30.05 -31.00 43.84
C GLY A 523 -30.68 -31.58 45.11
N GLY A 524 -31.99 -31.41 45.24
CA GLY A 524 -32.84 -32.04 46.25
C GLY A 524 -34.30 -31.70 46.02
#